data_AF-A0A1S3XCX2-F1
#
_entry.id   AF-A0A1S3XCX2-F1
#
_cell.length_a   1.000
_cell.length_b   1.000
_cell.length_c   1.000
_cell.angle_alpha   90.00
_cell.angle_beta   90.00
_cell.angle_gamma   90.00
#
_symmetry.space_group_name_H-M   'P 1'
#
loop_
_entity.id
_entity.type
_entity.pdbx_description
1 polymer ?
#
loop_
_entity_poly.entity_id
_entity_poly.type
_entity_poly.pdbx_seq_one_letter_code
_entity_poly.pdbx_strand_id
1 'polypeptide(L)'
;MANGIGRCLREWGINKIFTVTVDNASSNDVTVKELSKQLTKMGTNLMNGTHLHVRCMTHIMNLVVQDGLKKSSVSIERVRHAVRYVRQSPARLKRFQECFDAEQLNSKKTLCLDVPTRWNSTHLMLRRAVEFESAFSYYASSEIGLRHYLEHSYIDVGIPTGELLSSDWENVKRITKFLEIFYLLTLKISGSRYVTSHIYFLEICAVSVYLKQLIANEDIVLSEMAKNMKEKFDKYWGDPGKMNKIFFISCILDPRYKIESVGFALVKMFGVDTGATIQAEVTKYMTSLFSEYVKSSSKGVVLASSSDCSSLDTSTSGLSGSQASTQNIGLLESLMQDIKKYKSGSGGVDTRTELDKYLGEETKDDTKEFDILLW
;
A
#
# COMPACT_ATOMS: atom_id res chain seq x y z
N MET A 1 5.95 9.95 -24.12
CA MET A 1 4.95 9.80 -23.04
C MET A 1 4.70 11.10 -22.28
N ALA A 2 5.72 11.79 -21.76
CA ALA A 2 5.56 13.04 -20.97
C ALA A 2 4.69 14.10 -21.64
N ASN A 3 4.90 14.38 -22.93
CA ASN A 3 4.07 15.33 -23.69
C ASN A 3 2.59 14.93 -23.77
N GLY A 4 2.31 13.62 -23.82
CA GLY A 4 0.94 13.10 -23.78
C GLY A 4 0.30 13.37 -22.42
N ILE A 5 0.99 13.03 -21.33
CA ILE A 5 0.54 13.31 -19.96
C ILE A 5 0.29 14.82 -19.77
N GLY A 6 1.26 15.66 -20.14
CA GLY A 6 1.15 17.11 -20.06
C GLY A 6 -0.02 17.68 -20.88
N ARG A 7 -0.36 17.07 -22.02
CA ARG A 7 -1.54 17.46 -22.80
C ARG A 7 -2.83 17.13 -22.07
N CYS A 8 -2.99 15.90 -21.59
CA CYS A 8 -4.18 15.49 -20.83
C CYS A 8 -4.40 16.37 -19.59
N LEU A 9 -3.32 16.67 -18.85
CA LEU A 9 -3.40 17.54 -17.67
C LEU A 9 -3.93 18.93 -18.00
N ARG A 10 -3.49 19.52 -19.13
CA ARG A 10 -4.01 20.81 -19.59
C ARG A 10 -5.46 20.71 -20.05
N GLU A 11 -5.80 19.69 -20.83
CA GLU A 11 -7.17 19.45 -21.30
C GLU A 11 -8.15 19.27 -20.14
N TRP A 12 -7.70 18.66 -19.03
CA TRP A 12 -8.50 18.47 -17.82
C TRP A 12 -8.43 19.64 -16.82
N GLY A 13 -7.66 20.70 -17.12
CA GLY A 13 -7.48 21.83 -16.22
C GLY A 13 -6.70 21.52 -14.94
N ILE A 14 -5.96 20.40 -14.90
CA ILE A 14 -5.17 19.97 -13.75
C ILE A 14 -3.80 20.61 -13.82
N ASN A 15 -3.55 21.60 -12.96
CA ASN A 15 -2.28 22.34 -12.90
C ASN A 15 -1.47 22.10 -11.61
N LYS A 16 -2.09 21.56 -10.55
CA LYS A 16 -1.43 21.22 -9.28
C LYS A 16 -1.20 19.72 -9.19
N ILE A 17 0.05 19.31 -9.37
CA ILE A 17 0.45 17.90 -9.29
C ILE A 17 1.43 17.74 -8.16
N PHE A 18 1.06 16.89 -7.20
CA PHE A 18 1.88 16.59 -6.04
C PHE A 18 2.82 15.41 -6.33
N THR A 19 2.24 14.29 -6.76
CA THR A 19 2.98 13.05 -7.07
C THR A 19 2.44 12.40 -8.33
N VAL A 20 3.29 11.64 -9.00
CA VAL A 20 2.99 10.80 -10.15
C VAL A 20 3.49 9.40 -9.85
N THR A 21 2.56 8.45 -9.78
CA THR A 21 2.88 7.03 -9.54
C THR A 21 2.90 6.26 -10.85
N VAL A 22 4.01 5.59 -11.14
CA VAL A 22 4.22 4.81 -12.37
C VAL A 22 4.90 3.47 -12.05
N ASP A 23 4.80 2.50 -12.96
CA ASP A 23 5.49 1.22 -12.81
C ASP A 23 7.02 1.38 -12.94
N ASN A 24 7.77 0.32 -12.66
CA ASN A 24 9.23 0.41 -12.50
C ASN A 24 10.01 0.29 -13.82
N ALA A 25 9.45 0.74 -14.94
CA ALA A 25 10.14 0.79 -16.22
C ALA A 25 11.13 1.97 -16.27
N SER A 26 12.33 1.76 -16.82
CA SER A 26 13.36 2.82 -16.92
C SER A 26 12.93 4.00 -17.80
N SER A 27 12.06 3.77 -18.79
CA SER A 27 11.46 4.82 -19.61
C SER A 27 10.61 5.81 -18.80
N ASN A 28 10.10 5.39 -17.64
CA ASN A 28 9.33 6.25 -16.75
C ASN A 28 10.21 7.25 -16.00
N ASP A 29 11.47 6.91 -15.70
CA ASP A 29 12.41 7.84 -15.07
C ASP A 29 12.60 9.09 -15.97
N VAL A 30 12.77 8.86 -17.28
CA VAL A 30 12.89 9.93 -18.28
C VAL A 30 11.56 10.70 -18.41
N THR A 31 10.44 9.98 -18.42
CA THR A 31 9.11 10.58 -18.57
C THR A 31 8.77 11.51 -17.41
N VAL A 32 8.95 11.07 -16.16
CA VAL A 32 8.66 11.89 -14.98
C VAL A 32 9.64 13.05 -14.85
N LYS A 33 10.91 12.86 -15.23
CA LYS A 33 11.89 13.96 -15.28
C LYS A 33 11.47 15.05 -16.27
N GLU A 34 10.99 14.67 -17.46
CA GLU A 34 10.51 15.64 -18.44
C GLU A 34 9.22 16.32 -17.99
N LEU A 35 8.30 15.58 -17.37
CA LEU A 35 7.09 16.16 -16.78
C LEU A 35 7.42 17.16 -15.67
N SER A 36 8.41 16.86 -14.82
CA SER A 36 8.90 17.78 -13.78
C SER A 36 9.36 19.11 -14.37
N LYS A 37 10.11 19.10 -15.49
CA LYS A 37 10.51 20.33 -16.19
C LYS A 37 9.31 21.12 -16.71
N GLN A 38 8.28 20.44 -17.23
CA GLN A 38 7.05 21.10 -17.69
C GLN A 38 6.33 21.78 -16.54
N LEU A 39 6.19 21.10 -15.39
CA LEU A 39 5.60 21.68 -14.18
C LEU A 39 6.42 22.86 -13.65
N THR A 40 7.75 22.80 -13.72
CA THR A 40 8.62 23.92 -13.33
C THR A 40 8.38 25.14 -14.22
N LYS A 41 8.27 24.94 -15.54
CA LYS A 41 7.94 26.02 -16.49
C LYS A 41 6.56 26.63 -16.21
N MET A 42 5.62 25.82 -15.71
CA MET A 42 4.28 26.27 -15.31
C MET A 42 4.25 26.92 -13.92
N GLY A 43 5.34 26.90 -13.16
CA GLY A 43 5.40 27.44 -11.81
C GLY A 43 4.63 26.61 -10.76
N THR A 44 4.25 25.37 -11.07
CA THR A 44 3.43 24.52 -10.19
C THR A 44 4.18 23.31 -9.61
N ASN A 45 5.49 23.20 -9.88
CA ASN A 45 6.33 22.12 -9.40
C ASN A 45 6.75 22.33 -7.93
N LEU A 46 5.92 21.88 -7.01
CA LEU A 46 6.15 22.03 -5.57
C LEU A 46 7.47 21.38 -5.15
N MET A 47 8.25 22.07 -4.31
CA MET A 47 9.56 21.60 -3.85
C MET A 47 10.48 21.13 -5.00
N ASN A 48 10.44 21.80 -6.16
CA ASN A 48 11.20 21.43 -7.36
C ASN A 48 10.96 19.98 -7.84
N GLY A 49 9.82 19.38 -7.47
CA GLY A 49 9.45 18.03 -7.87
C GLY A 49 10.26 16.93 -7.19
N THR A 50 10.93 17.21 -6.06
CA THR A 50 11.73 16.21 -5.32
C THR A 50 10.92 14.96 -4.97
N HIS A 51 9.62 15.11 -4.70
CA HIS A 51 8.72 14.00 -4.40
C HIS A 51 7.84 13.58 -5.58
N LEU A 52 7.99 14.18 -6.76
CA LEU A 52 7.07 13.97 -7.89
C LEU A 52 7.04 12.51 -8.33
N HIS A 53 8.19 11.83 -8.39
CA HIS A 53 8.24 10.45 -8.85
C HIS A 53 7.99 9.47 -7.69
N VAL A 54 6.87 8.75 -7.76
CA VAL A 54 6.57 7.62 -6.88
C VAL A 54 6.59 6.34 -7.71
N ARG A 55 7.37 5.34 -7.29
CA ARG A 55 7.36 4.02 -7.93
C ARG A 55 6.19 3.20 -7.39
N CYS A 56 5.51 2.48 -8.27
CA CYS A 56 4.36 1.67 -7.89
C CYS A 56 4.75 0.52 -6.95
N MET A 57 4.24 0.54 -5.72
CA MET A 57 4.56 -0.44 -4.68
C MET A 57 4.12 -1.86 -5.06
N THR A 58 2.93 -2.03 -5.64
CA THR A 58 2.45 -3.35 -6.08
C THR A 58 3.34 -3.94 -7.17
N HIS A 59 3.88 -3.10 -8.06
CA HIS A 59 4.83 -3.54 -9.07
C HIS A 59 6.18 -3.93 -8.44
N ILE A 60 6.70 -3.15 -7.48
CA ILE A 60 7.92 -3.52 -6.76
C ILE A 60 7.72 -4.84 -6.00
N MET A 61 6.60 -5.01 -5.28
CA MET A 61 6.28 -6.27 -4.60
C MET A 61 6.23 -7.44 -5.57
N ASN A 62 5.69 -7.23 -6.77
CA ASN A 62 5.72 -8.24 -7.81
C ASN A 62 7.16 -8.61 -8.23
N LEU A 63 8.05 -7.64 -8.38
CA LEU A 63 9.46 -7.92 -8.68
C LEU A 63 10.18 -8.64 -7.52
N VAL A 64 9.89 -8.26 -6.27
CA VAL A 64 10.45 -8.86 -5.06
C VAL A 64 10.08 -10.34 -5.00
N VAL A 65 8.79 -10.67 -5.08
CA VAL A 65 8.32 -12.05 -4.99
C VAL A 65 8.76 -12.88 -6.21
N GLN A 66 8.76 -12.30 -7.41
CA GLN A 66 9.28 -13.00 -8.58
C GLN A 66 10.76 -13.35 -8.44
N ASP A 67 11.60 -12.46 -7.90
CA ASP A 67 13.01 -12.79 -7.68
C ASP A 67 13.18 -13.94 -6.66
N GLY A 68 12.32 -14.00 -5.64
CA GLY A 68 12.22 -15.17 -4.75
C GLY A 68 11.81 -16.47 -5.45
N LEU A 69 10.98 -16.37 -6.49
CA LEU A 69 10.48 -17.50 -7.27
C LEU A 69 11.36 -17.86 -8.49
N LYS A 70 12.39 -17.07 -8.83
CA LYS A 70 13.25 -17.33 -10.00
C LYS A 70 14.01 -18.65 -9.91
N LYS A 71 14.47 -18.97 -8.69
CA LYS A 71 14.95 -20.31 -8.36
C LYS A 71 13.76 -21.12 -7.84
N SER A 72 12.71 -21.25 -8.66
CA SER A 72 11.50 -21.99 -8.29
C SER A 72 11.92 -23.40 -7.90
N SER A 73 11.32 -23.92 -6.82
CA SER A 73 11.56 -25.32 -6.49
C SER A 73 11.05 -26.18 -7.64
N VAL A 74 11.75 -27.28 -7.92
CA VAL A 74 11.32 -28.28 -8.91
C VAL A 74 9.85 -28.68 -8.68
N SER A 75 9.42 -28.70 -7.42
CA SER A 75 8.04 -28.95 -7.01
C SER A 75 7.03 -27.95 -7.56
N ILE A 76 7.33 -26.64 -7.59
CA ILE A 76 6.45 -25.63 -8.20
C ILE A 76 6.29 -25.91 -9.70
N GLU A 77 7.39 -26.19 -10.39
CA GLU A 77 7.37 -26.45 -11.83
C GLU A 77 6.58 -27.72 -12.17
N ARG A 78 6.79 -28.81 -11.43
CA ARG A 78 6.02 -30.05 -11.59
C ARG A 78 4.52 -29.84 -11.42
N VAL A 79 4.12 -29.17 -10.34
CA VAL A 79 2.71 -28.86 -10.09
C VAL A 79 2.16 -27.94 -11.19
N ARG A 80 2.92 -26.93 -11.62
CA ARG A 80 2.52 -26.04 -12.73
C ARG A 80 2.29 -26.82 -14.02
N HIS A 81 3.18 -27.75 -14.37
CA HIS A 81 3.05 -28.59 -15.55
C HIS A 81 1.83 -29.52 -15.47
N ALA A 82 1.56 -30.10 -14.30
CA ALA A 82 0.36 -30.92 -14.09
C ALA A 82 -0.93 -30.10 -14.26
N VAL A 83 -0.99 -28.90 -13.68
CA VAL A 83 -2.12 -27.97 -13.87
C VAL A 83 -2.27 -27.59 -15.35
N ARG A 84 -1.16 -27.29 -16.04
CA ARG A 84 -1.15 -27.01 -17.48
C ARG A 84 -1.71 -28.16 -18.30
N TYR A 85 -1.28 -29.39 -18.04
CA TYR A 85 -1.75 -30.58 -18.75
C TYR A 85 -3.28 -30.74 -18.66
N VAL A 86 -3.82 -30.65 -17.44
CA VAL A 86 -5.26 -30.78 -17.17
C VAL A 86 -6.03 -29.66 -17.85
N ARG A 87 -5.51 -28.43 -17.80
CA ARG A 87 -6.15 -27.24 -18.38
C ARG A 87 -5.97 -27.12 -19.90
N GLN A 88 -5.14 -27.94 -20.52
CA GLN A 88 -4.83 -27.85 -21.95
C GLN A 88 -6.02 -28.23 -22.84
N SER A 89 -6.96 -29.05 -22.35
CA SER A 89 -8.20 -29.36 -23.09
C SER A 89 -9.41 -29.50 -22.17
N PRO A 90 -10.62 -29.14 -22.65
CA PRO A 90 -11.86 -29.36 -21.90
C PRO A 90 -12.10 -30.82 -21.53
N ALA A 91 -11.69 -31.76 -22.38
CA ALA A 91 -11.83 -33.19 -22.13
C ALA A 91 -10.95 -33.67 -20.97
N ARG A 92 -9.69 -33.22 -20.88
CA ARG A 92 -8.81 -33.54 -19.75
C ARG A 92 -9.31 -32.92 -18.46
N LEU A 93 -9.78 -31.67 -18.51
CA LEU A 93 -10.39 -31.03 -17.35
C LEU A 93 -11.61 -31.80 -16.85
N LYS A 94 -12.50 -32.25 -17.77
CA LYS A 94 -13.67 -33.05 -17.41
C LYS A 94 -13.28 -34.37 -16.74
N ARG A 95 -12.31 -35.11 -17.31
CA ARG A 95 -11.80 -36.35 -16.69
C ARG A 95 -11.18 -36.09 -15.32
N PHE A 96 -10.41 -35.02 -15.17
CA PHE A 96 -9.85 -34.64 -13.87
C PHE A 96 -10.93 -34.32 -12.83
N GLN A 97 -12.06 -33.72 -13.25
CA GLN A 97 -13.20 -33.45 -12.37
C GLN A 97 -13.91 -34.72 -11.89
N GLU A 98 -13.80 -35.83 -12.63
CA GLU A 98 -14.29 -37.15 -12.19
C GLU A 98 -13.47 -37.72 -11.03
N CYS A 99 -12.28 -37.17 -10.76
CA CYS A 99 -11.41 -37.53 -9.65
C CYS A 99 -11.68 -36.72 -8.36
N PHE A 100 -12.70 -35.86 -8.35
CA PHE A 100 -12.99 -35.00 -7.21
C PHE A 100 -13.67 -35.76 -6.08
N ASP A 101 -13.23 -35.50 -4.87
CA ASP A 101 -13.93 -35.95 -3.67
C ASP A 101 -15.24 -35.16 -3.46
N ALA A 102 -16.14 -35.67 -2.62
CA ALA A 102 -17.46 -35.05 -2.37
C ALA A 102 -17.36 -33.56 -1.97
N GLU A 103 -16.35 -33.19 -1.16
CA GLU A 103 -16.09 -31.81 -0.76
C GLU A 103 -15.68 -30.92 -1.96
N GLN A 104 -14.81 -31.44 -2.82
CA GLN A 104 -14.31 -30.72 -4.00
C GLN A 104 -15.45 -30.48 -5.01
N LEU A 105 -16.32 -31.47 -5.23
CA LEU A 105 -17.51 -31.36 -6.08
C LEU A 105 -18.47 -30.26 -5.61
N ASN A 106 -18.72 -30.18 -4.30
CA ASN A 106 -19.62 -29.20 -3.72
C ASN A 106 -19.08 -27.75 -3.83
N SER A 107 -17.77 -27.57 -3.87
CA SER A 107 -17.13 -26.25 -3.84
C SER A 107 -17.26 -25.45 -5.15
N LYS A 108 -17.62 -26.09 -6.28
CA LYS A 108 -17.59 -25.52 -7.65
C LYS A 108 -16.27 -24.83 -8.04
N LYS A 109 -15.18 -25.06 -7.30
CA LYS A 109 -13.86 -24.52 -7.59
C LYS A 109 -13.27 -25.25 -8.80
N THR A 110 -12.49 -24.54 -9.61
CA THR A 110 -11.74 -25.11 -10.73
C THR A 110 -10.27 -24.74 -10.62
N LEU A 111 -9.41 -25.55 -11.25
CA LEU A 111 -8.02 -25.18 -11.48
C LEU A 111 -7.92 -23.90 -12.30
N CYS A 112 -6.93 -23.07 -11.97
CA CYS A 112 -6.55 -21.88 -12.71
C CYS A 112 -5.09 -21.99 -13.18
N LEU A 113 -4.77 -21.38 -14.32
CA LEU A 113 -3.40 -21.25 -14.81
C LEU A 113 -2.75 -20.00 -14.21
N ASP A 114 -1.44 -20.04 -14.02
CA ASP A 114 -0.68 -18.84 -13.69
C ASP A 114 -0.27 -18.04 -14.93
N VAL A 115 0.04 -16.78 -14.69
CA VAL A 115 0.66 -15.84 -15.62
C VAL A 115 2.07 -15.63 -15.11
N PRO A 116 3.12 -16.12 -15.81
CA PRO A 116 4.50 -16.12 -15.30
C PRO A 116 5.01 -14.75 -14.85
N THR A 117 4.53 -13.68 -15.49
CA THR A 117 4.90 -12.30 -15.16
C THR A 117 4.11 -11.69 -14.00
N ARG A 118 3.21 -12.44 -13.34
CA ARG A 118 2.37 -11.98 -12.23
C ARG A 118 2.34 -13.02 -11.11
N TRP A 119 3.19 -12.81 -10.10
CA TRP A 119 3.36 -13.76 -9.01
C TRP A 119 2.04 -14.10 -8.25
N ASN A 120 1.12 -13.14 -8.12
CA ASN A 120 -0.19 -13.36 -7.49
C ASN A 120 -0.96 -14.52 -8.14
N SER A 121 -0.86 -14.64 -9.48
CA SER A 121 -1.51 -15.72 -10.21
C SER A 121 -0.84 -17.07 -9.96
N THR A 122 0.49 -17.09 -9.76
CA THR A 122 1.23 -18.29 -9.34
C THR A 122 0.81 -18.72 -7.94
N HIS A 123 0.70 -17.79 -6.98
CA HIS A 123 0.19 -18.12 -5.64
C HIS A 123 -1.22 -18.69 -5.71
N LEU A 124 -2.13 -18.08 -6.48
CA LEU A 124 -3.49 -18.59 -6.66
C LEU A 124 -3.53 -19.98 -7.31
N MET A 125 -2.69 -20.22 -8.33
CA MET A 125 -2.55 -21.52 -8.99
C MET A 125 -2.07 -22.59 -8.00
N LEU A 126 -1.02 -22.32 -7.24
CA LEU A 126 -0.50 -23.25 -6.22
C LEU A 126 -1.54 -23.52 -5.14
N ARG A 127 -2.20 -22.46 -4.63
CA ARG A 127 -3.26 -22.58 -3.62
C ARG A 127 -4.47 -23.38 -4.12
N ARG A 128 -4.81 -23.31 -5.41
CA ARG A 128 -5.83 -24.19 -5.99
C ARG A 128 -5.31 -25.61 -6.15
N ALA A 129 -4.10 -25.79 -6.66
CA ALA A 129 -3.53 -27.12 -6.87
C ALA A 129 -3.43 -27.93 -5.56
N VAL A 130 -3.04 -27.29 -4.46
CA VAL A 130 -3.00 -27.92 -3.12
C VAL A 130 -4.37 -28.42 -2.67
N GLU A 131 -5.46 -27.68 -2.94
CA GLU A 131 -6.81 -28.14 -2.61
C GLU A 131 -7.23 -29.38 -3.42
N PHE A 132 -6.61 -29.62 -4.57
CA PHE A 132 -6.89 -30.73 -5.48
C PHE A 132 -5.79 -31.82 -5.48
N GLU A 133 -4.93 -31.88 -4.47
CA GLU A 133 -3.82 -32.84 -4.39
C GLU A 133 -4.29 -34.31 -4.46
N SER A 134 -5.38 -34.65 -3.77
CA SER A 134 -5.97 -36.00 -3.80
C SER A 134 -6.39 -36.38 -5.23
N ALA A 135 -7.09 -35.47 -5.91
CA ALA A 135 -7.51 -35.62 -7.29
C ALA A 135 -6.31 -35.75 -8.24
N PHE A 136 -5.23 -34.97 -8.06
CA PHE A 136 -4.01 -35.11 -8.86
C PHE A 136 -3.32 -36.46 -8.65
N SER A 137 -3.23 -36.92 -7.40
CA SER A 137 -2.64 -38.24 -7.08
C SER A 137 -3.43 -39.36 -7.74
N TYR A 138 -4.76 -39.34 -7.62
CA TYR A 138 -5.63 -40.33 -8.27
C TYR A 138 -5.55 -40.26 -9.80
N TYR A 139 -5.60 -39.06 -10.38
CA TYR A 139 -5.52 -38.86 -11.82
C TYR A 139 -4.18 -39.33 -12.40
N ALA A 140 -3.06 -39.06 -11.71
CA ALA A 140 -1.73 -39.55 -12.13
C ALA A 140 -1.62 -41.09 -12.07
N SER A 141 -2.27 -41.73 -11.09
CA SER A 141 -2.28 -43.19 -10.97
C SER A 141 -3.17 -43.88 -12.03
N SER A 142 -4.28 -43.22 -12.41
CA SER A 142 -5.31 -43.80 -13.28
C SER A 142 -5.11 -43.47 -14.77
N GLU A 143 -4.52 -42.31 -15.09
CA GLU A 143 -4.31 -41.85 -16.47
C GLU A 143 -2.82 -41.81 -16.82
N ILE A 144 -2.39 -42.68 -17.74
CA ILE A 144 -1.01 -42.73 -18.26
C ILE A 144 -0.60 -41.38 -18.89
N GLY A 145 -1.57 -40.65 -19.46
CA GLY A 145 -1.31 -39.43 -20.22
C GLY A 145 -0.66 -38.31 -19.42
N LEU A 146 -0.97 -38.14 -18.12
CA LEU A 146 -0.31 -37.14 -17.29
C LEU A 146 1.14 -37.53 -17.01
N ARG A 147 1.38 -38.78 -16.61
CA ARG A 147 2.74 -39.28 -16.33
C ARG A 147 3.63 -39.17 -17.55
N HIS A 148 3.15 -39.64 -18.70
CA HIS A 148 3.88 -39.51 -19.97
C HIS A 148 4.16 -38.03 -20.32
N TYR A 149 3.20 -37.13 -20.12
CA TYR A 149 3.42 -35.71 -20.38
C TYR A 149 4.52 -35.13 -19.48
N LEU A 150 4.51 -35.44 -18.18
CA LEU A 150 5.51 -34.93 -17.25
C LEU A 150 6.91 -35.52 -17.50
N GLU A 151 7.01 -36.81 -17.85
CA GLU A 151 8.29 -37.45 -18.22
C GLU A 151 8.95 -36.80 -19.45
N HIS A 152 8.14 -36.34 -20.41
CA HIS A 152 8.60 -35.76 -21.67
C HIS A 152 8.54 -34.23 -21.71
N SER A 153 8.13 -33.59 -20.60
CA SER A 153 8.15 -32.14 -20.44
C SER A 153 9.45 -31.71 -19.78
N TYR A 154 9.94 -30.53 -20.12
CA TYR A 154 11.10 -29.92 -19.48
C TYR A 154 10.69 -28.70 -18.68
N ILE A 155 11.27 -28.55 -17.49
CA ILE A 155 11.19 -27.30 -16.73
C ILE A 155 12.18 -26.29 -17.34
N ASP A 156 12.04 -25.01 -16.98
CA ASP A 156 12.82 -23.90 -17.57
C ASP A 156 14.36 -24.06 -17.49
N VAL A 157 14.86 -24.99 -16.66
CA VAL A 157 16.28 -25.32 -16.47
C VAL A 157 16.75 -26.46 -17.40
N GLY A 158 15.94 -26.90 -18.35
CA GLY A 158 16.28 -28.03 -19.24
C GLY A 158 16.31 -29.39 -18.54
N ILE A 159 15.77 -29.46 -17.32
CA ILE A 159 15.64 -30.69 -16.53
C ILE A 159 14.29 -31.34 -16.89
N PRO A 160 14.23 -32.67 -17.11
CA PRO A 160 12.96 -33.35 -17.25
C PRO A 160 12.06 -33.09 -16.03
N THR A 161 10.80 -32.76 -16.28
CA THR A 161 9.83 -32.44 -15.20
C THR A 161 9.70 -33.64 -14.27
N GLY A 162 9.58 -34.84 -14.84
CA GLY A 162 9.56 -36.09 -14.09
C GLY A 162 8.27 -36.27 -13.29
N GLU A 163 8.24 -37.26 -12.39
CA GLU A 163 7.05 -37.62 -11.65
C GLU A 163 6.69 -36.62 -10.55
N LEU A 164 5.38 -36.46 -10.28
CA LEU A 164 4.86 -35.73 -9.12
C LEU A 164 5.03 -36.58 -7.86
N LEU A 165 5.87 -36.14 -6.93
CA LEU A 165 6.15 -36.85 -5.69
C LEU A 165 5.33 -36.27 -4.53
N SER A 166 5.11 -37.07 -3.48
CA SER A 166 4.48 -36.56 -2.23
C SER A 166 5.27 -35.39 -1.62
N SER A 167 6.61 -35.42 -1.73
CA SER A 167 7.46 -34.32 -1.29
C SER A 167 7.26 -33.03 -2.09
N ASP A 168 6.80 -33.12 -3.35
CA ASP A 168 6.47 -31.93 -4.14
C ASP A 168 5.26 -31.20 -3.56
N TRP A 169 4.24 -31.95 -3.12
CA TRP A 169 3.06 -31.38 -2.49
C TRP A 169 3.36 -30.76 -1.12
N GLU A 170 4.20 -31.42 -0.31
CA GLU A 170 4.69 -30.86 0.95
C GLU A 170 5.43 -29.53 0.72
N ASN A 171 6.34 -29.49 -0.25
CA ASN A 171 7.07 -28.28 -0.60
C ASN A 171 6.12 -27.17 -1.08
N VAL A 172 5.19 -27.50 -1.98
CA VAL A 172 4.24 -26.52 -2.52
C VAL A 172 3.30 -25.99 -1.45
N LYS A 173 2.85 -26.81 -0.48
CA LYS A 173 2.08 -26.35 0.69
C LYS A 173 2.87 -25.32 1.50
N ARG A 174 4.14 -25.63 1.83
CA ARG A 174 5.01 -24.71 2.60
C ARG A 174 5.21 -23.39 1.85
N ILE A 175 5.52 -23.45 0.55
CA ILE A 175 5.71 -22.25 -0.28
C ILE A 175 4.40 -21.46 -0.43
N THR A 176 3.25 -22.13 -0.61
CA THR A 176 1.95 -21.45 -0.72
C THR A 176 1.65 -20.65 0.53
N LYS A 177 1.89 -21.22 1.72
CA LYS A 177 1.73 -20.52 3.01
C LYS A 177 2.69 -19.36 3.16
N PHE A 178 3.96 -19.54 2.75
CA PHE A 178 4.95 -18.46 2.72
C PHE A 178 4.50 -17.28 1.83
N LEU A 179 3.94 -17.57 0.65
CA LEU A 179 3.51 -16.55 -0.31
C LEU A 179 2.22 -15.83 0.11
N GLU A 180 1.42 -16.42 0.99
CA GLU A 180 0.10 -15.90 1.38
C GLU A 180 0.19 -14.50 2.03
N ILE A 181 1.18 -14.25 2.87
CA ILE A 181 1.37 -12.94 3.51
C ILE A 181 1.61 -11.84 2.48
N PHE A 182 2.46 -12.11 1.49
CA PHE A 182 2.69 -11.16 0.40
C PHE A 182 1.43 -10.93 -0.43
N TYR A 183 0.54 -11.92 -0.49
CA TYR A 183 -0.64 -11.90 -1.36
C TYR A 183 -1.71 -11.04 -0.72
N LEU A 184 -1.96 -11.26 0.56
CA LEU A 184 -2.82 -10.42 1.38
C LEU A 184 -2.32 -8.96 1.41
N LEU A 185 -1.01 -8.75 1.58
CA LEU A 185 -0.43 -7.42 1.53
C LEU A 185 -0.65 -6.78 0.16
N THR A 186 -0.39 -7.49 -0.94
CA THR A 186 -0.58 -6.95 -2.29
C THR A 186 -2.03 -6.60 -2.56
N LEU A 187 -2.99 -7.42 -2.10
CA LEU A 187 -4.41 -7.08 -2.17
C LEU A 187 -4.70 -5.78 -1.41
N LYS A 188 -4.18 -5.64 -0.19
CA LYS A 188 -4.35 -4.45 0.66
C LYS A 188 -3.78 -3.19 -0.01
N ILE A 189 -2.58 -3.22 -0.56
CA ILE A 189 -1.98 -2.03 -1.19
C ILE A 189 -2.48 -1.76 -2.61
N SER A 190 -3.15 -2.73 -3.25
CA SER A 190 -3.73 -2.59 -4.59
C SER A 190 -5.16 -2.04 -4.60
N GLY A 191 -5.72 -1.74 -3.42
CA GLY A 191 -7.05 -1.18 -3.28
C GLY A 191 -7.21 0.12 -4.07
N SER A 192 -8.35 0.26 -4.76
CA SER A 192 -8.71 1.47 -5.53
C SER A 192 -9.95 2.19 -4.98
N ARG A 193 -10.62 1.61 -3.99
CA ARG A 193 -11.85 2.14 -3.37
C ARG A 193 -11.62 2.77 -2.00
N TYR A 194 -10.38 2.83 -1.55
CA TYR A 194 -9.95 3.43 -0.29
C TYR A 194 -8.53 3.98 -0.44
N VAL A 195 -8.13 4.88 0.45
CA VAL A 195 -6.79 5.46 0.42
C VAL A 195 -5.78 4.45 0.92
N THR A 196 -4.69 4.26 0.17
CA THR A 196 -3.62 3.30 0.51
C THR A 196 -2.29 3.98 0.82
N SER A 197 -2.10 5.26 0.45
CA SER A 197 -0.82 5.95 0.60
C SER A 197 -0.29 5.95 2.04
N HIS A 198 -1.18 6.18 3.00
CA HIS A 198 -0.85 6.28 4.42
C HIS A 198 -0.34 4.96 5.04
N ILE A 199 -0.74 3.80 4.52
CA ILE A 199 -0.27 2.50 5.03
C ILE A 199 1.04 2.03 4.39
N TYR A 200 1.45 2.59 3.25
CA TYR A 200 2.55 2.04 2.45
C TYR A 200 3.86 1.88 3.23
N PHE A 201 4.25 2.86 4.03
CA PHE A 201 5.50 2.76 4.79
C PHE A 201 5.48 1.62 5.81
N LEU A 202 4.38 1.46 6.54
CA LEU A 202 4.24 0.37 7.53
C LEU A 202 4.20 -1.00 6.85
N GLU A 203 3.56 -1.11 5.69
CA GLU A 203 3.56 -2.35 4.90
C GLU A 203 4.98 -2.69 4.39
N ILE A 204 5.76 -1.70 3.95
CA ILE A 204 7.19 -1.90 3.59
C ILE A 204 7.98 -2.40 4.81
N CYS A 205 7.77 -1.80 5.98
CA CYS A 205 8.43 -2.21 7.21
C CYS A 205 8.04 -3.64 7.62
N ALA A 206 6.75 -3.99 7.54
CA ALA A 206 6.25 -5.33 7.82
C ALA A 206 6.90 -6.38 6.91
N VAL A 207 7.01 -6.11 5.60
CA VAL A 207 7.73 -6.97 4.66
C VAL A 207 9.21 -7.11 5.05
N SER A 208 9.88 -6.01 5.39
CA SER A 208 11.29 -6.04 5.80
C SER A 208 11.51 -6.94 7.03
N VAL A 209 10.67 -6.80 8.05
CA VAL A 209 10.73 -7.62 9.28
C VAL A 209 10.43 -9.08 8.95
N TYR A 210 9.40 -9.34 8.15
CA TYR A 210 9.02 -10.71 7.78
C TYR A 210 10.12 -11.41 6.98
N LEU A 211 10.73 -10.72 6.01
CA LEU A 211 11.87 -11.26 5.26
C LEU A 211 13.06 -11.57 6.17
N LYS A 212 13.39 -10.71 7.14
CA LYS A 212 14.45 -10.98 8.13
C LYS A 212 14.18 -12.26 8.92
N GLN A 213 12.93 -12.48 9.35
CA GLN A 213 12.54 -13.71 10.07
C GLN A 213 12.64 -14.95 9.18
N LEU A 214 12.21 -14.85 7.92
CA LEU A 214 12.27 -15.95 6.95
C LEU A 214 13.70 -16.33 6.57
N ILE A 215 14.61 -15.35 6.48
CA ILE A 215 16.03 -15.63 6.24
C ILE A 215 16.64 -16.45 7.38
N ALA A 216 16.20 -16.21 8.62
CA ALA A 216 16.63 -16.95 9.81
C ALA A 216 15.89 -18.29 10.01
N ASN A 217 15.03 -18.69 9.08
CA ASN A 217 14.30 -19.96 9.14
C ASN A 217 15.23 -21.17 8.90
N GLU A 218 14.93 -22.30 9.53
CA GLU A 218 15.65 -23.57 9.34
C GLU A 218 15.38 -24.20 7.96
N ASP A 219 14.23 -23.93 7.34
CA ASP A 219 13.91 -24.38 5.99
C ASP A 219 14.82 -23.66 4.99
N ILE A 220 15.84 -24.37 4.50
CA ILE A 220 16.86 -23.87 3.57
C ILE A 220 16.23 -23.32 2.30
N VAL A 221 15.15 -23.94 1.80
CA VAL A 221 14.49 -23.51 0.56
C VAL A 221 13.81 -22.16 0.80
N LEU A 222 13.04 -22.03 1.89
CA LEU A 222 12.37 -20.77 2.21
C LEU A 222 13.36 -19.66 2.60
N SER A 223 14.44 -20.00 3.30
CA SER A 223 15.51 -19.06 3.64
C SER A 223 16.20 -18.51 2.39
N GLU A 224 16.55 -19.37 1.43
CA GLU A 224 17.14 -18.95 0.16
C GLU A 224 16.17 -18.11 -0.68
N MET A 225 14.88 -18.49 -0.75
CA MET A 225 13.85 -17.67 -1.39
C MET A 225 13.79 -16.27 -0.74
N ALA A 226 13.75 -16.21 0.60
CA ALA A 226 13.68 -14.96 1.33
C ALA A 226 14.93 -14.09 1.15
N LYS A 227 16.14 -14.68 1.04
CA LYS A 227 17.38 -13.94 0.71
C LYS A 227 17.27 -13.26 -0.66
N ASN A 228 16.87 -14.01 -1.70
CA ASN A 228 16.70 -13.46 -3.05
C ASN A 228 15.62 -12.36 -3.08
N MET A 229 14.51 -12.54 -2.35
CA MET A 229 13.48 -11.50 -2.18
C MET A 229 14.05 -10.27 -1.47
N LYS A 230 14.86 -10.46 -0.42
CA LYS A 230 15.45 -9.38 0.37
C LYS A 230 16.45 -8.55 -0.43
N GLU A 231 17.29 -9.18 -1.24
CA GLU A 231 18.19 -8.47 -2.16
C GLU A 231 17.39 -7.57 -3.11
N LYS A 232 16.29 -8.09 -3.68
CA LYS A 232 15.43 -7.30 -4.55
C LYS A 232 14.69 -6.21 -3.79
N PHE A 233 14.23 -6.48 -2.58
CA PHE A 233 13.61 -5.50 -1.69
C PHE A 233 14.57 -4.34 -1.38
N ASP A 234 15.81 -4.66 -1.03
CA ASP A 234 16.83 -3.68 -0.65
C ASP A 234 17.24 -2.75 -1.79
N LYS A 235 17.18 -3.25 -3.03
CA LYS A 235 17.36 -2.41 -4.22
C LYS A 235 16.41 -1.20 -4.26
N TYR A 236 15.20 -1.33 -3.69
CA TYR A 236 14.19 -0.27 -3.70
C TYR A 236 14.04 0.45 -2.36
N TRP A 237 14.12 -0.29 -1.25
CA TRP A 237 13.80 0.20 0.09
C TRP A 237 14.89 -0.05 1.12
N GLY A 238 16.05 -0.57 0.71
CA GLY A 238 17.20 -0.78 1.60
C GLY A 238 17.99 0.50 1.87
N ASP A 239 17.95 1.44 0.93
CA ASP A 239 18.57 2.76 1.06
C ASP A 239 17.48 3.83 1.33
N PRO A 240 17.35 4.31 2.57
CA PRO A 240 16.33 5.29 2.94
C PRO A 240 16.50 6.63 2.22
N GLY A 241 17.72 6.98 1.78
CA GLY A 241 17.99 8.19 1.00
C GLY A 241 17.38 8.16 -0.40
N LYS A 242 17.11 6.96 -0.93
CA LYS A 242 16.42 6.76 -2.22
C LYS A 242 14.91 6.65 -2.08
N MET A 243 14.39 6.49 -0.87
CA MET A 243 12.95 6.41 -0.64
C MET A 243 12.31 7.79 -0.78
N ASN A 244 11.15 7.82 -1.43
CA ASN A 244 10.38 9.05 -1.53
C ASN A 244 9.84 9.43 -0.14
N LYS A 245 10.18 10.63 0.33
CA LYS A 245 9.82 11.10 1.68
C LYS A 245 8.30 11.15 1.92
N ILE A 246 7.49 11.18 0.87
CA ILE A 246 6.03 11.13 0.95
C ILE A 246 5.51 9.82 1.53
N PHE A 247 6.22 8.70 1.40
CA PHE A 247 5.82 7.46 2.07
C PHE A 247 5.77 7.62 3.59
N PHE A 248 6.75 8.32 4.17
CA PHE A 248 6.78 8.58 5.61
C PHE A 248 5.77 9.66 5.99
N ILE A 249 5.70 10.77 5.23
CA ILE A 249 4.80 11.88 5.53
C ILE A 249 3.33 11.46 5.46
N SER A 250 2.94 10.68 4.46
CA SER A 250 1.56 10.18 4.37
C SER A 250 1.18 9.28 5.55
N CYS A 251 2.14 8.51 6.08
CA CYS A 251 1.94 7.72 7.30
C CYS A 251 1.87 8.60 8.56
N ILE A 252 2.66 9.68 8.64
CA ILE A 252 2.61 10.65 9.76
C ILE A 252 1.27 11.41 9.78
N LEU A 253 0.73 11.70 8.59
CA LEU A 253 -0.58 12.35 8.41
C LEU A 253 -1.76 11.40 8.68
N ASP A 254 -1.51 10.13 8.97
CA ASP A 254 -2.51 9.28 9.58
C ASP A 254 -2.58 9.56 11.09
N PRO A 255 -3.74 9.95 11.62
CA PRO A 255 -3.89 10.30 13.02
C PRO A 255 -3.64 9.12 13.97
N ARG A 256 -3.57 7.88 13.48
CA ARG A 256 -3.24 6.69 14.29
C ARG A 256 -1.74 6.52 14.53
N TYR A 257 -0.88 7.01 13.63
CA TYR A 257 0.55 6.69 13.67
C TYR A 257 1.43 7.86 14.11
N LYS A 258 1.20 9.07 13.56
CA LYS A 258 1.99 10.27 13.86
C LYS A 258 3.52 10.04 13.70
N ILE A 259 4.34 10.96 14.19
CA ILE A 259 5.81 10.92 14.05
C ILE A 259 6.43 9.76 14.83
N GLU A 260 5.92 9.48 16.05
CA GLU A 260 6.54 8.51 16.95
C GLU A 260 6.46 7.08 16.41
N SER A 261 5.29 6.65 15.89
CA SER A 261 5.15 5.31 15.32
C SER A 261 5.99 5.13 14.06
N VAL A 262 6.08 6.17 13.22
CA VAL A 262 6.95 6.17 12.04
C VAL A 262 8.42 6.10 12.44
N GLY A 263 8.81 6.83 13.48
CA GLY A 263 10.15 6.76 14.09
C GLY A 263 10.50 5.36 14.57
N PHE A 264 9.59 4.72 15.30
CA PHE A 264 9.76 3.34 15.76
C PHE A 264 9.93 2.35 14.59
N ALA A 265 9.10 2.46 13.55
CA ALA A 265 9.21 1.63 12.35
C ALA A 265 10.53 1.85 11.60
N LEU A 266 10.99 3.10 11.49
CA LEU A 266 12.31 3.43 10.91
C LEU A 266 13.45 2.75 11.68
N VAL A 267 13.42 2.80 13.01
CA VAL A 267 14.42 2.13 13.86
C VAL A 267 14.40 0.61 13.66
N LYS A 268 13.22 -0.01 13.58
CA LYS A 268 13.10 -1.46 13.31
C LYS A 268 13.65 -1.85 11.93
N MET A 269 13.48 -0.99 10.94
CA MET A 269 13.87 -1.27 9.57
C MET A 269 15.38 -1.05 9.35
N PHE A 270 15.90 0.10 9.80
CA PHE A 270 17.24 0.61 9.48
C PHE A 270 18.23 0.68 10.65
N GLY A 271 17.80 0.38 11.88
CA GLY A 271 18.60 0.54 13.10
C GLY A 271 18.40 1.90 13.76
N VAL A 272 18.88 2.02 15.01
CA VAL A 272 18.61 3.19 15.89
C VAL A 272 19.13 4.49 15.29
N ASP A 273 20.42 4.55 14.96
CA ASP A 273 21.06 5.79 14.51
C ASP A 273 20.53 6.26 13.15
N THR A 274 20.46 5.34 12.19
CA THR A 274 19.92 5.61 10.85
C THR A 274 18.45 5.99 10.93
N GLY A 275 17.65 5.26 11.73
CA GLY A 275 16.22 5.52 11.91
C GLY A 275 15.96 6.91 12.48
N ALA A 276 16.68 7.32 13.52
CA ALA A 276 16.57 8.64 14.13
C ALA A 276 16.96 9.76 13.14
N THR A 277 18.03 9.54 12.35
CA THR A 277 18.47 10.47 11.31
C THR A 277 17.38 10.68 10.26
N ILE A 278 16.79 9.60 9.75
CA ILE A 278 15.70 9.69 8.75
C ILE A 278 14.48 10.39 9.33
N GLN A 279 14.10 10.08 10.57
CA GLN A 279 12.96 10.73 11.23
C GLN A 279 13.16 12.24 11.29
N ALA A 280 14.34 12.72 11.69
CA ALA A 280 14.66 14.14 11.71
C ALA A 280 14.61 14.78 10.31
N GLU A 281 15.12 14.09 9.28
CA GLU A 281 15.03 14.57 7.89
C GLU A 281 13.59 14.66 7.39
N VAL A 282 12.77 13.66 7.69
CA VAL A 282 11.36 13.60 7.30
C VAL A 282 10.59 14.73 7.97
N THR A 283 10.77 14.93 9.27
CA THR A 283 10.13 16.04 10.01
C THR A 283 10.53 17.39 9.41
N LYS A 284 11.83 17.62 9.17
CA LYS A 284 12.32 18.86 8.53
C LYS A 284 11.71 19.08 7.15
N TYR A 285 11.63 18.02 6.33
CA TYR A 285 11.03 18.10 5.00
C TYR A 285 9.53 18.38 5.08
N MET A 286 8.82 17.75 6.00
CA MET A 286 7.39 17.96 6.26
C MET A 286 7.09 19.41 6.67
N THR A 287 7.87 19.99 7.60
CA THR A 287 7.74 21.40 8.00
C THR A 287 8.01 22.34 6.83
N SER A 288 9.01 22.04 5.99
CA SER A 288 9.32 22.83 4.79
C SER A 288 8.17 22.76 3.78
N LEU A 289 7.60 21.57 3.58
CA LEU A 289 6.47 21.35 2.70
C LEU A 289 5.22 22.10 3.17
N PHE A 290 4.93 22.06 4.47
CA PHE A 290 3.84 22.82 5.07
C PHE A 290 4.04 24.33 4.91
N SER A 291 5.27 24.82 5.07
CA SER A 291 5.59 26.23 4.86
C SER A 291 5.32 26.68 3.42
N GLU A 292 5.66 25.86 2.42
CA GLU A 292 5.34 26.14 1.01
C GLU A 292 3.83 26.08 0.72
N TYR A 293 3.11 25.17 1.38
CA TYR A 293 1.66 25.10 1.31
C TYR A 293 1.01 26.40 1.83
N VAL A 294 1.42 26.89 3.01
CA VAL A 294 0.92 28.14 3.60
C VAL A 294 1.22 29.35 2.71
N LYS A 295 2.43 29.46 2.15
CA LYS A 295 2.80 30.52 1.19
C LYS A 295 1.94 30.50 -0.08
N SER A 296 1.53 29.32 -0.51
CA SER A 296 0.70 29.15 -1.72
C SER A 296 -0.77 29.49 -1.45
N SER A 297 -1.24 29.22 -0.23
CA SER A 297 -2.60 29.57 0.21
C SER A 297 -2.79 31.08 0.36
N SER A 298 -1.80 31.79 0.91
CA SER A 298 -1.86 33.24 1.11
C SER A 298 -1.82 34.06 -0.20
N LYS A 299 -1.26 33.50 -1.29
CA LYS A 299 -1.30 34.12 -2.63
C LYS A 299 -2.66 34.02 -3.32
N GLY A 300 -3.59 33.20 -2.81
CA GLY A 300 -4.94 33.01 -3.35
C GLY A 300 -5.97 34.04 -2.85
N VAL A 301 -5.62 34.89 -1.89
CA VAL A 301 -6.52 35.93 -1.36
C VAL A 301 -6.20 37.27 -2.02
N VAL A 302 -6.62 37.42 -3.28
CA VAL A 302 -6.81 38.74 -3.88
C VAL A 302 -8.31 39.03 -3.86
N LEU A 303 -8.67 39.95 -2.96
CA LEU A 303 -9.96 40.56 -2.69
C LEU A 303 -10.99 40.51 -3.85
N ALA A 304 -12.13 39.87 -3.59
CA ALA A 304 -13.42 40.46 -3.91
C ALA A 304 -13.97 41.05 -2.62
N SER A 305 -13.73 42.34 -2.41
CA SER A 305 -14.52 43.14 -1.49
C SER A 305 -15.94 43.21 -2.05
N SER A 306 -16.86 42.41 -1.52
CA SER A 306 -18.29 42.69 -1.62
C SER A 306 -18.79 43.09 -0.25
N SER A 307 -18.95 44.39 -0.08
CA SER A 307 -19.78 45.01 0.94
C SER A 307 -21.20 44.46 0.88
N ASP A 308 -21.80 44.36 2.07
CA ASP A 308 -23.22 44.29 2.37
C ASP A 308 -24.01 43.03 1.94
N CYS A 309 -24.36 42.21 2.93
CA CYS A 309 -25.73 41.70 3.01
C CYS A 309 -26.22 41.71 4.47
N SER A 310 -27.27 42.47 4.69
CA SER A 310 -28.07 42.54 5.90
C SER A 310 -28.67 41.18 6.24
N SER A 311 -28.49 40.72 7.48
CA SER A 311 -29.22 39.59 8.03
C SER A 311 -30.67 39.98 8.25
N LEU A 312 -31.59 39.30 7.56
CA LEU A 312 -33.02 39.35 7.85
C LEU A 312 -33.29 38.77 9.25
N ASP A 313 -33.99 39.56 10.06
CA ASP A 313 -34.67 39.14 11.27
C ASP A 313 -35.67 38.03 10.97
N THR A 314 -35.56 36.90 11.67
CA THR A 314 -36.67 35.96 11.83
C THR A 314 -37.17 36.06 13.25
N SER A 315 -38.33 36.67 13.39
CA SER A 315 -39.11 36.73 14.62
C SER A 315 -39.77 35.38 14.87
N THR A 316 -39.58 34.83 16.08
CA THR A 316 -40.48 33.82 16.63
C THR A 316 -40.83 34.22 18.05
N SER A 317 -42.09 34.58 18.22
CA SER A 317 -42.78 34.85 19.48
C SER A 317 -43.18 33.54 20.17
N GLY A 318 -43.03 33.49 21.49
CA GLY A 318 -43.55 32.42 22.35
C GLY A 318 -43.39 32.79 23.83
N LEU A 319 -44.52 32.97 24.51
CA LEU A 319 -44.65 33.61 25.82
C LEU A 319 -44.24 32.76 27.03
N SER A 320 -43.67 33.47 28.01
CA SER A 320 -43.96 33.49 29.47
C SER A 320 -43.92 32.21 30.32
N GLY A 321 -43.03 32.26 31.34
CA GLY A 321 -43.47 32.00 32.72
C GLY A 321 -42.53 31.16 33.60
N SER A 322 -41.61 31.78 34.34
CA SER A 322 -41.48 31.60 35.80
C SER A 322 -40.37 32.51 36.35
N GLN A 323 -40.70 33.33 37.33
CA GLN A 323 -39.75 34.14 38.09
C GLN A 323 -38.94 33.25 39.05
N ALA A 324 -37.63 33.20 38.84
CA ALA A 324 -36.65 32.86 39.89
C ALA A 324 -35.29 33.48 39.55
N SER A 325 -34.88 34.47 40.36
CA SER A 325 -33.51 35.00 40.53
C SER A 325 -32.65 35.23 39.27
N THR A 326 -33.07 36.15 38.40
CA THR A 326 -32.36 36.53 37.16
C THR A 326 -31.07 37.35 37.38
N GLN A 327 -30.72 37.73 38.62
CA GLN A 327 -29.50 38.50 38.89
C GLN A 327 -28.21 37.67 38.77
N ASN A 328 -28.25 36.36 39.05
CA ASN A 328 -27.06 35.50 39.01
C ASN A 328 -26.70 35.01 37.59
N ILE A 329 -27.69 34.88 36.69
CA ILE A 329 -27.45 34.47 35.30
C ILE A 329 -26.73 35.58 34.53
N GLY A 330 -27.13 36.85 34.74
CA GLY A 330 -26.47 38.00 34.13
C GLY A 330 -25.03 38.22 34.62
N LEU A 331 -24.75 37.93 35.90
CA LEU A 331 -23.38 37.97 36.45
C LEU A 331 -22.49 36.85 35.88
N LEU A 332 -23.04 35.64 35.69
CA LEU A 332 -22.32 34.54 35.06
C LEU A 332 -22.05 34.81 33.57
N GLU A 333 -23.04 35.35 32.84
CA GLU A 333 -22.86 35.77 31.44
C GLU A 333 -21.86 36.92 31.29
N SER A 334 -21.90 37.90 32.19
CA SER A 334 -20.91 39.00 32.25
C SER A 334 -19.51 38.45 32.52
N LEU A 335 -19.37 37.57 33.51
CA LEU A 335 -18.08 36.94 33.82
C LEU A 335 -17.58 36.07 32.65
N MET A 336 -18.46 35.35 31.96
CA MET A 336 -18.09 34.59 30.76
C MET A 336 -17.67 35.51 29.60
N GLN A 337 -18.32 36.66 29.41
CA GLN A 337 -17.92 37.67 28.43
C GLN A 337 -16.59 38.36 28.80
N ASP A 338 -16.37 38.63 30.08
CA ASP A 338 -15.12 39.20 30.60
C ASP A 338 -13.97 38.20 30.52
N ILE A 339 -14.21 36.91 30.78
CA ILE A 339 -13.24 35.83 30.53
C ILE A 339 -12.95 35.70 29.03
N LYS A 340 -13.96 35.89 28.16
CA LYS A 340 -13.77 35.86 26.69
C LYS A 340 -12.92 37.06 26.23
N LYS A 341 -13.22 38.28 26.72
CA LYS A 341 -12.43 39.49 26.48
C LYS A 341 -11.02 39.40 27.05
N TYR A 342 -10.87 38.85 28.25
CA TYR A 342 -9.58 38.60 28.86
C TYR A 342 -8.79 37.55 28.06
N LYS A 343 -9.39 36.44 27.62
CA LYS A 343 -8.72 35.49 26.70
C LYS A 343 -8.35 36.12 25.35
N SER A 344 -9.15 37.07 24.85
CA SER A 344 -8.85 37.80 23.61
C SER A 344 -7.77 38.88 23.78
N GLY A 345 -7.63 39.47 24.98
CA GLY A 345 -6.63 40.51 25.30
C GLY A 345 -5.35 40.03 26.02
N SER A 346 -5.43 38.87 26.68
CA SER A 346 -4.35 38.14 27.37
C SER A 346 -3.96 36.88 26.61
N GLY A 347 -4.48 36.68 25.39
CA GLY A 347 -4.17 35.52 24.57
C GLY A 347 -2.68 35.52 24.25
N GLY A 348 -1.90 34.71 24.97
CA GLY A 348 -0.64 34.23 24.45
C GLY A 348 -0.95 33.70 23.07
N VAL A 349 -0.48 34.41 22.03
CA VAL A 349 -0.67 33.99 20.65
C VAL A 349 -0.15 32.57 20.58
N ASP A 350 -1.03 31.61 20.36
CA ASP A 350 -0.62 30.23 20.14
C ASP A 350 0.21 30.23 18.85
N THR A 351 1.53 30.28 19.01
CA THR A 351 2.49 30.37 17.91
C THR A 351 2.61 29.04 17.15
N ARG A 352 1.92 27.99 17.61
CA ARG A 352 1.88 26.67 16.98
C ARG A 352 1.13 26.74 15.66
N THR A 353 1.77 26.25 14.62
CA THR A 353 1.16 26.08 13.30
C THR A 353 0.06 25.01 13.33
N GLU A 354 -0.80 24.94 12.31
CA GLU A 354 -1.78 23.85 12.19
C GLU A 354 -1.10 22.47 12.18
N LEU A 355 0.09 22.38 11.58
CA LEU A 355 0.92 21.19 11.64
C LEU A 355 1.36 20.86 13.07
N ASP A 356 1.81 21.85 13.84
CA ASP A 356 2.21 21.62 15.23
C ASP A 356 1.03 21.17 16.11
N LYS A 357 -0.16 21.71 15.84
CA LYS A 357 -1.40 21.28 16.52
C LYS A 357 -1.71 19.83 16.20
N TYR A 358 -1.74 19.47 14.91
CA TYR A 358 -1.96 18.09 14.47
C TYR A 358 -0.95 17.12 15.09
N LEU A 359 0.33 17.49 15.13
CA LEU A 359 1.38 16.63 15.68
C LEU A 359 1.31 16.50 17.20
N GLY A 360 0.71 17.46 17.89
CA GLY A 360 0.49 17.43 19.35
C GLY A 360 -0.80 16.74 19.79
N GLU A 361 -1.67 16.34 18.86
CA GLU A 361 -2.86 15.56 19.16
C GLU A 361 -2.54 14.12 19.54
N GLU A 362 -3.33 13.55 20.45
CA GLU A 362 -3.27 12.13 20.78
C GLU A 362 -3.55 11.25 19.55
N THR A 363 -2.88 10.10 19.49
CA THR A 363 -3.10 9.12 18.42
C THR A 363 -4.51 8.52 18.50
N LYS A 364 -5.14 8.31 17.35
CA LYS A 364 -6.43 7.61 17.27
C LYS A 364 -6.25 6.10 17.36
N ASP A 365 -7.26 5.42 17.87
CA ASP A 365 -7.28 3.95 17.96
C ASP A 365 -7.41 3.30 16.58
N ASP A 366 -6.68 2.20 16.38
CA ASP A 366 -6.74 1.41 15.15
C ASP A 366 -7.94 0.44 15.17
N THR A 367 -9.12 0.98 14.84
CA THR A 367 -10.35 0.20 14.71
C THR A 367 -10.61 -0.18 13.26
N LYS A 368 -11.28 -1.33 13.03
CA LYS A 368 -11.61 -1.80 11.67
C LYS A 368 -12.54 -0.87 10.90
N GLU A 369 -13.25 0.01 11.59
CA GLU A 369 -14.23 0.96 11.02
C GLU A 369 -13.63 2.35 10.79
N PHE A 370 -12.34 2.56 11.11
CA PHE A 370 -11.70 3.85 10.93
C PHE A 370 -11.55 4.21 9.44
N ASP A 371 -12.26 5.25 9.01
CA ASP A 371 -12.12 5.85 7.68
C ASP A 371 -11.32 7.15 7.76
N ILE A 372 -10.09 7.11 7.28
CA ILE A 372 -9.17 8.26 7.27
C ILE A 372 -9.68 9.44 6.44
N LEU A 373 -10.59 9.23 5.50
CA LEU A 373 -11.17 10.33 4.70
C LEU A 373 -12.33 11.04 5.40
N LEU A 374 -12.92 10.42 6.42
CA LEU A 374 -14.01 10.99 7.21
C LEU A 374 -13.52 11.62 8.53
N TRP A 375 -12.26 11.38 8.90
CA TRP A 375 -11.57 12.10 9.96
C TRP A 375 -11.11 13.47 9.46
#